data_AF-A0A559IL81-F1
#
_entry.id   AF-A0A559IL81-F1
#
_cell.length_a   1.000
_cell.length_b   1.000
_cell.length_c   1.000
_cell.angle_alpha   90.00
_cell.angle_beta   90.00
_cell.angle_gamma   90.00
#
_symmetry.space_group_name_H-M   'P 1'
#
loop_
_entity.id
_entity.type
_entity.pdbx_description
1 polymer ?
#
loop_
_entity_poly.entity_id
_entity_poly.type
_entity_poly.pdbx_seq_one_letter_code
_entity_poly.pdbx_strand_id
1 'polypeptide(L)'
;MDWDGSSAYISQFNSGVSLWNSYKSGVIRKDTITTIQDLAISDYYEVSSTAGVTSSAGTIRFNNYQMAGYTSTKKLNVAIHEIGHALGLGHNTSADVMYAYVSNNTALSVNDRASYDAAYLTY
;
A
#
# COMPACT_ATOMS: atom_id res chain seq x y z
N MET A 1 -2.09 10.04 7.96
CA MET A 1 -1.72 9.78 6.57
C MET A 1 -2.83 10.23 5.62
N ASP A 2 -2.74 11.48 5.19
CA ASP A 2 -3.58 12.08 4.16
C ASP A 2 -2.94 11.86 2.77
N TRP A 3 -3.67 11.24 1.82
CA TRP A 3 -3.14 10.87 0.51
C TRP A 3 -3.82 11.59 -0.66
N ASP A 4 -3.04 11.90 -1.70
CA ASP A 4 -3.53 12.42 -2.98
C ASP A 4 -2.74 11.83 -4.16
N GLY A 5 -3.23 12.04 -5.38
CA GLY A 5 -2.61 11.61 -6.62
C GLY A 5 -3.55 10.79 -7.50
N SER A 6 -3.00 10.26 -8.58
CA SER A 6 -3.77 9.49 -9.57
C SER A 6 -2.98 8.29 -10.05
N SER A 7 -3.67 7.19 -10.28
CA SER A 7 -3.07 5.93 -10.72
C SER A 7 -4.11 5.12 -11.50
N ALA A 8 -3.64 4.35 -12.49
CA ALA A 8 -4.43 3.32 -13.16
C ALA A 8 -4.94 2.22 -12.21
N TYR A 9 -4.36 2.12 -11.00
CA TYR A 9 -4.68 1.11 -9.98
C TYR A 9 -5.37 1.71 -8.75
N ILE A 10 -6.01 2.88 -8.92
CA ILE A 10 -6.66 3.61 -7.83
C ILE A 10 -7.77 2.80 -7.13
N SER A 11 -8.46 1.91 -7.85
CA SER A 11 -9.50 1.07 -7.26
C SER A 11 -8.94 0.03 -6.30
N GLN A 12 -7.78 -0.55 -6.63
CA GLN A 12 -7.05 -1.46 -5.74
C GLN A 12 -6.44 -0.71 -4.56
N PHE A 13 -5.89 0.48 -4.78
CA PHE A 13 -5.39 1.35 -3.72
C PHE A 13 -6.50 1.67 -2.70
N ASN A 14 -7.66 2.16 -3.16
CA ASN A 14 -8.81 2.46 -2.29
C ASN A 14 -9.33 1.24 -1.52
N SER A 15 -9.27 0.06 -2.14
CA SER A 15 -9.63 -1.20 -1.48
C SER A 15 -8.63 -1.56 -0.38
N GLY A 16 -7.33 -1.35 -0.61
CA GLY A 16 -6.29 -1.50 0.40
C GLY A 16 -6.42 -0.49 1.55
N VAL A 17 -6.73 0.77 1.24
CA VAL A 17 -7.04 1.81 2.25
C VAL A 17 -8.20 1.36 3.12
N SER A 18 -9.29 0.89 2.51
CA SER A 18 -10.45 0.37 3.25
C SER A 18 -10.08 -0.81 4.16
N LEU A 19 -9.22 -1.73 3.68
CA LEU A 19 -8.76 -2.87 4.47
C LEU A 19 -7.96 -2.43 5.71
N TRP A 20 -6.97 -1.55 5.55
CA TRP A 20 -6.18 -1.05 6.69
C TRP A 20 -7.05 -0.24 7.67
N ASN A 21 -7.96 0.60 7.15
CA ASN A 21 -8.89 1.34 7.98
C ASN A 21 -9.94 0.45 8.68
N SER A 22 -10.28 -0.72 8.12
CA SER A 22 -11.16 -1.67 8.81
C SER A 22 -10.54 -2.22 10.10
N TYR A 23 -9.20 -2.23 10.19
CA TYR A 23 -8.48 -2.61 11.40
C TYR A 23 -8.20 -1.41 12.32
N LYS A 24 -7.77 -0.26 11.78
CA LYS A 24 -7.62 1.00 12.54
C LYS A 24 -8.30 2.14 11.78
N SER A 25 -9.52 2.46 12.21
CA SER A 25 -10.38 3.42 11.51
C SER A 25 -9.79 4.84 11.48
N GLY A 26 -9.87 5.48 10.33
CA GLY A 26 -9.59 6.91 10.16
C GLY A 26 -8.12 7.32 10.08
N VAL A 27 -7.19 6.36 10.06
CA VAL A 27 -5.74 6.65 9.99
C VAL A 27 -5.32 7.09 8.58
N ILE A 28 -5.90 6.45 7.56
CA ILE A 28 -5.65 6.76 6.15
C ILE A 28 -6.85 7.51 5.59
N ARG A 29 -6.62 8.71 5.07
CA ARG A 29 -7.71 9.58 4.58
C ARG A 29 -7.31 10.19 3.25
N LYS A 30 -8.30 10.52 2.43
CA LYS A 30 -8.04 11.28 1.20
C LYS A 30 -7.76 12.73 1.56
N ASP A 31 -6.76 13.32 0.92
CA ASP A 31 -6.39 14.71 1.11
C ASP A 31 -7.54 15.66 0.72
N THR A 32 -7.56 16.81 1.36
CA THR A 32 -8.52 17.89 1.19
C THR A 32 -7.78 19.20 1.01
N ILE A 33 -8.47 20.26 0.54
CA ILE A 33 -7.85 21.57 0.25
C ILE A 33 -7.14 22.20 1.47
N THR A 34 -7.40 21.69 2.69
CA THR A 34 -6.87 22.21 3.95
C THR A 34 -5.86 21.29 4.66
N THR A 35 -5.53 20.13 4.10
CA THR A 35 -4.62 19.15 4.73
C THR A 35 -3.25 19.13 4.02
N ILE A 36 -2.19 18.79 4.77
CA ILE A 36 -0.85 18.60 4.22
C ILE A 36 -0.80 17.17 3.68
N GLN A 37 -0.42 17.00 2.41
CA GLN A 37 -0.27 15.68 1.79
C GLN A 37 0.86 14.89 2.46
N ASP A 38 0.52 13.78 3.12
CA ASP A 38 1.49 12.83 3.69
C ASP A 38 1.98 11.81 2.66
N LEU A 39 1.13 11.51 1.66
CA LEU A 39 1.37 10.45 0.69
C LEU A 39 0.89 10.82 -0.72
N ALA A 40 1.80 10.79 -1.69
CA ALA A 40 1.51 10.96 -3.11
C ALA A 40 1.49 9.62 -3.85
N ILE A 41 0.41 9.34 -4.58
CA ILE A 41 0.29 8.14 -5.40
C ILE A 41 0.43 8.45 -6.90
N SER A 42 1.19 7.63 -7.61
CA SER A 42 1.37 7.76 -9.06
C SER A 42 1.73 6.41 -9.71
N ASP A 43 1.82 6.41 -11.04
CA ASP A 43 2.34 5.27 -11.80
C ASP A 43 3.71 5.61 -12.42
N TYR A 44 4.44 4.57 -12.78
CA TYR A 44 5.63 4.69 -13.61
C TYR A 44 5.76 3.47 -14.51
N TYR A 45 6.72 3.50 -15.44
CA TYR A 45 7.03 2.35 -16.28
C TYR A 45 8.52 2.07 -16.21
N GLU A 46 8.88 0.85 -15.80
CA GLU A 46 10.25 0.36 -15.78
C GLU A 46 10.25 -1.14 -16.05
N VAL A 47 11.13 -1.60 -16.94
CA VAL A 47 11.31 -3.04 -17.21
C VAL A 47 12.13 -3.65 -16.07
N SER A 48 11.46 -4.06 -15.01
CA SER A 48 12.05 -4.68 -13.82
C SER A 48 11.06 -5.64 -13.15
N SER A 49 11.50 -6.39 -12.14
CA SER A 49 10.62 -7.28 -11.36
C SER A 49 9.80 -6.54 -10.29
N THR A 50 10.04 -5.24 -10.09
CA THR A 50 9.39 -4.42 -9.07
C THR A 50 7.96 -4.07 -9.49
N ALA A 51 6.97 -4.36 -8.65
CA ALA A 51 5.56 -4.09 -8.94
C ALA A 51 5.05 -2.76 -8.36
N GLY A 52 5.59 -2.37 -7.21
CA GLY A 52 5.31 -1.12 -6.53
C GLY A 52 6.56 -0.67 -5.77
N VAL A 53 6.61 0.61 -5.44
CA VAL A 53 7.63 1.15 -4.54
C VAL A 53 7.04 2.22 -3.65
N THR A 54 7.33 2.11 -2.37
CA THR A 54 7.04 3.14 -1.37
C THR A 54 8.33 3.82 -0.95
N SER A 55 8.34 5.15 -0.88
CA SER A 55 9.50 5.93 -0.45
C SER A 55 9.29 6.61 0.90
N SER A 56 10.39 6.84 1.63
CA SER A 56 10.38 7.64 2.85
C SER A 56 10.04 9.12 2.62
N ALA A 57 9.98 9.56 1.36
CA ALA A 57 9.55 10.90 0.97
C ALA A 57 8.02 11.00 0.80
N GLY A 58 7.25 9.98 1.22
CA GLY A 58 5.79 10.00 1.16
C GLY A 58 5.27 9.76 -0.26
N THR A 59 5.78 8.75 -0.96
CA THR A 59 5.25 8.37 -2.28
C THR A 59 4.99 6.89 -2.39
N ILE A 60 3.89 6.50 -3.04
CA ILE A 60 3.70 5.17 -3.61
C ILE A 60 3.67 5.29 -5.12
N ARG A 61 4.44 4.44 -5.81
CA ARG A 61 4.48 4.40 -7.27
C ARG A 61 4.26 2.97 -7.75
N PHE A 62 3.25 2.75 -8.59
CA PHE A 62 2.99 1.44 -9.18
C PHE A 62 3.68 1.29 -10.54
N ASN A 63 4.36 0.16 -10.76
CA ASN A 63 5.05 -0.10 -12.02
C ASN A 63 4.10 -0.73 -13.04
N ASN A 64 3.76 0.02 -14.08
CA ASN A 64 2.88 -0.41 -15.15
C ASN A 64 3.39 -1.66 -15.87
N TYR A 65 4.71 -1.88 -15.94
CA TYR A 65 5.29 -3.06 -16.60
C TYR A 65 4.81 -4.37 -15.95
N GLN A 66 4.89 -4.46 -14.63
CA GLN A 66 4.42 -5.62 -13.87
C GLN A 66 2.90 -5.59 -13.69
N MET A 67 2.37 -4.45 -13.25
CA MET A 67 0.99 -4.33 -12.85
C MET A 67 0.03 -4.56 -14.02
N ALA A 68 0.37 -4.19 -15.26
CA ALA A 68 -0.50 -4.47 -16.41
C ALA A 68 -0.78 -5.97 -16.61
N GLY A 69 0.22 -6.83 -16.39
CA GLY A 69 0.11 -8.29 -16.53
C GLY A 69 -0.52 -9.01 -15.34
N TYR A 70 -0.73 -8.32 -14.22
CA TYR A 70 -1.28 -8.91 -13.01
C TYR A 70 -2.81 -9.03 -13.02
N THR A 71 -3.29 -10.10 -12.37
CA THR A 71 -4.70 -10.27 -12.04
C THR A 71 -5.14 -9.19 -11.05
N SER A 72 -6.45 -8.94 -10.96
CA SER A 72 -7.00 -7.98 -10.00
C SER A 72 -6.60 -8.30 -8.55
N THR A 73 -6.52 -9.58 -8.18
CA THR A 73 -6.07 -10.03 -6.86
C THR A 73 -4.62 -9.67 -6.59
N LYS A 74 -3.71 -9.89 -7.56
CA LYS A 74 -2.30 -9.52 -7.41
C LYS A 74 -2.09 -8.00 -7.35
N LYS A 75 -2.83 -7.24 -8.18
CA LYS A 75 -2.82 -5.77 -8.11
C LYS A 75 -3.28 -5.28 -6.74
N LEU A 76 -4.31 -5.91 -6.17
CA LEU A 76 -4.78 -5.61 -4.82
C LEU A 76 -3.73 -5.98 -3.75
N ASN A 77 -3.09 -7.14 -3.85
CA ASN A 77 -2.00 -7.53 -2.95
C ASN A 77 -0.87 -6.48 -2.95
N VAL A 78 -0.40 -6.06 -4.13
CA VAL A 78 0.63 -5.00 -4.25
C VAL A 78 0.15 -3.69 -3.62
N ALA A 79 -1.08 -3.26 -3.90
CA ALA A 79 -1.60 -2.02 -3.32
C ALA A 79 -1.68 -2.08 -1.79
N ILE A 80 -2.13 -3.19 -1.20
CA ILE A 80 -2.17 -3.39 0.26
C ILE A 80 -0.74 -3.34 0.84
N HIS A 81 0.20 -3.99 0.16
CA HIS A 81 1.61 -4.07 0.57
C HIS A 81 2.27 -2.69 0.62
N GLU A 82 2.18 -1.91 -0.46
CA GLU A 82 2.76 -0.56 -0.51
C GLU A 82 2.13 0.38 0.52
N ILE A 83 0.82 0.27 0.78
CA ILE A 83 0.18 1.02 1.86
C ILE A 83 0.76 0.61 3.22
N GLY A 84 1.06 -0.67 3.44
CA GLY A 84 1.72 -1.12 4.67
C GLY A 84 3.09 -0.48 4.85
N HIS A 85 3.90 -0.37 3.80
CA HIS A 85 5.14 0.39 3.86
C HIS A 85 4.93 1.86 4.20
N ALA A 86 3.90 2.50 3.63
CA ALA A 86 3.58 3.90 3.92
C ALA A 86 3.10 4.10 5.37
N LEU A 87 2.52 3.06 5.98
CA LEU A 87 2.19 3.01 7.41
C LEU A 87 3.41 2.67 8.30
N GLY A 88 4.59 2.48 7.73
CA GLY A 88 5.83 2.20 8.46
C GLY A 88 6.14 0.72 8.69
N LEU A 89 5.43 -0.20 8.03
CA LEU A 89 5.69 -1.63 8.17
C LEU A 89 6.87 -2.08 7.29
N GLY A 90 7.68 -2.99 7.83
CA GLY A 90 8.66 -3.76 7.06
C GLY A 90 8.08 -5.03 6.47
N HIS A 91 8.92 -5.79 5.74
CA HIS A 91 8.52 -7.09 5.22
C HIS A 91 8.32 -8.13 6.34
N ASN A 92 7.37 -9.04 6.12
CA ASN A 92 7.07 -10.19 6.99
C ASN A 92 7.25 -11.53 6.25
N THR A 93 6.44 -12.54 6.58
CA THR A 93 6.56 -13.92 6.08
C THR A 93 5.67 -14.18 4.87
N SER A 94 5.83 -15.32 4.19
CA SER A 94 5.12 -15.66 2.95
C SER A 94 3.60 -15.75 3.04
N ALA A 95 3.05 -15.86 4.26
CA ALA A 95 1.61 -15.89 4.49
C ALA A 95 0.98 -14.48 4.61
N ASP A 96 1.82 -13.44 4.68
CA ASP A 96 1.42 -12.09 5.05
C ASP A 96 1.26 -11.21 3.80
N VAL A 97 0.50 -10.11 3.90
CA VAL A 97 0.45 -9.13 2.80
C VAL A 97 1.74 -8.36 2.68
N MET A 98 2.48 -8.20 3.79
CA MET A 98 3.82 -7.61 3.82
C MET A 98 4.93 -8.56 3.39
N TYR A 99 4.63 -9.70 2.75
CA TYR A 99 5.69 -10.54 2.19
C TYR A 99 6.42 -9.84 1.04
N ALA A 100 7.74 -9.99 0.96
CA ALA A 100 8.58 -9.32 -0.04
C ALA A 100 8.28 -9.68 -1.50
N TYR A 101 7.50 -10.74 -1.75
CA TYR A 101 7.14 -11.18 -3.10
C TYR A 101 5.62 -11.16 -3.29
N VAL A 102 5.20 -10.72 -4.48
CA VAL A 102 3.79 -10.63 -4.86
C VAL A 102 3.10 -11.99 -4.75
N SER A 103 1.97 -12.03 -4.07
CA SER A 103 1.17 -13.23 -3.86
C SER A 103 -0.32 -12.96 -4.15
N ASN A 104 -1.19 -13.91 -3.78
CA ASN A 104 -2.64 -13.73 -3.83
C ASN A 104 -3.24 -13.37 -2.47
N ASN A 105 -2.41 -13.11 -1.45
CA ASN A 105 -2.90 -12.76 -0.12
C ASN A 105 -3.45 -11.34 -0.13
N THR A 106 -4.71 -11.16 0.24
CA THR A 106 -5.36 -9.83 0.27
C THR A 106 -6.07 -9.55 1.59
N ALA A 107 -5.72 -10.31 2.63
CA ALA A 107 -6.26 -10.15 3.97
C ALA A 107 -5.11 -9.95 4.95
N LEU A 108 -5.28 -9.04 5.91
CA LEU A 108 -4.28 -8.81 6.95
C LEU A 108 -4.13 -10.07 7.80
N SER A 109 -2.90 -10.57 7.91
CA SER A 109 -2.55 -11.63 8.85
C SER A 109 -2.50 -11.10 10.28
N VAL A 110 -2.24 -11.99 11.24
CA VAL A 110 -1.92 -11.58 12.62
C VAL A 110 -0.60 -10.80 12.69
N ASN A 111 0.36 -11.11 11.83
CA ASN A 111 1.67 -10.46 11.80
C ASN A 111 1.58 -9.04 11.22
N ASP A 112 0.77 -8.86 10.16
CA ASP A 112 0.51 -7.55 9.56
C ASP A 112 -0.15 -6.61 10.58
N ARG A 113 -1.14 -7.13 11.30
CA ARG A 113 -1.82 -6.42 12.39
C ARG A 113 -0.87 -6.03 13.52
N ALA A 114 -0.06 -6.97 14.00
CA ALA A 114 0.92 -6.72 15.06
C ALA A 114 2.00 -5.69 14.64
N SER A 115 2.45 -5.77 13.39
CA SER A 115 3.41 -4.81 12.82
C SER A 115 2.80 -3.41 12.76
N TYR A 116 1.52 -3.32 12.37
CA TYR A 116 0.82 -2.04 12.33
C TYR A 116 0.55 -1.48 13.73
N ASP A 117 0.18 -2.32 14.70
CA ASP A 117 0.09 -1.90 16.10
C ASP A 117 1.40 -1.30 16.61
N ALA A 118 2.53 -1.95 16.32
CA ALA A 118 3.85 -1.47 16.71
C ALA A 118 4.22 -0.14 16.03
N ALA A 119 4.01 -0.02 14.72
CA ALA A 119 4.29 1.21 13.98
C ALA A 119 3.41 2.38 14.45
N TYR A 120 2.15 2.11 14.78
CA TYR A 120 1.20 3.13 15.24
C TYR A 120 1.58 3.74 16.59
N LEU A 121 2.29 3.02 17.45
CA LEU A 121 2.79 3.56 18.74
C LEU A 121 3.90 4.60 18.57
N THR A 122 4.53 4.64 17.40
CA THR A 122 5.61 5.59 17.07
C THR A 122 5.15 6.74 16.18
N TYR A 123 3.85 6.79 15.86
CA TYR A 123 3.22 7.78 14.99
C TYR A 123 2.86 9.07 15.74
#